data_AF-A0A0L8V407-F1
#
_entry.id   AF-A0A0L8V407-F1
#
_cell.length_a   1.000
_cell.length_b   1.000
_cell.length_c   1.000
_cell.angle_alpha   90.00
_cell.angle_beta   90.00
_cell.angle_gamma   90.00
#
_symmetry.space_group_name_H-M   'P 1'
#
loop_
_entity.id
_entity.type
_entity.pdbx_description
1 polymer ?
#
loop_
_entity_poly.entity_id
_entity_poly.type
_entity_poly.pdbx_seq_one_letter_code
_entity_poly.pdbx_strand_id
1 'polypeptide(L)' 'MAELKTKPSNLSVKDFLNSVEPEQERKDSFQLFEMMQRITGSEPKMRGTSMIGFGTCHYKYASGREGD' A
#
# COMPACT_ATOMS: atom_id res chain seq x y z
N MET A 1 12.52 8.89 -19.10
CA MET A 1 11.11 8.48 -18.88
C MET A 1 10.92 8.31 -17.38
N ALA A 2 9.89 8.90 -16.78
CA ALA A 2 9.64 8.75 -15.34
C ALA A 2 8.87 7.43 -15.13
N GLU A 3 9.58 6.37 -14.75
CA GLU A 3 8.93 5.13 -14.33
C GLU A 3 8.12 5.37 -13.07
N LEU A 4 6.92 4.77 -13.00
CA LEU A 4 6.13 4.75 -11.78
C LEU A 4 6.93 4.04 -10.69
N LYS A 5 7.32 4.78 -9.65
CA LYS A 5 8.09 4.26 -8.52
C LYS A 5 7.23 3.39 -7.59
N THR A 6 5.91 3.54 -7.66
CA THR A 6 4.93 2.89 -6.78
C THR A 6 4.28 1.69 -7.46
N LYS A 7 5.08 0.70 -7.86
CA LYS A 7 4.56 -0.55 -8.42
C LYS A 7 4.06 -1.45 -7.28
N PRO A 8 2.96 -2.20 -7.48
CA PRO A 8 2.59 -3.23 -6.52
C PRO A 8 3.75 -4.21 -6.36
N SER A 9 4.15 -4.44 -5.12
CA SER A 9 5.22 -5.36 -4.76
C SER A 9 4.62 -6.62 -4.17
N ASN A 10 5.31 -7.76 -4.35
CA ASN A 10 4.92 -9.04 -3.76
C ASN A 10 5.25 -9.14 -2.25
N LEU A 11 5.67 -8.02 -1.65
CA LEU A 11 5.90 -7.93 -0.21
C LEU A 11 4.58 -8.01 0.55
N SER A 12 4.57 -8.82 1.61
CA SER A 12 3.45 -8.92 2.52
C SER A 12 3.37 -7.69 3.42
N VAL A 13 2.18 -7.07 3.47
CA VAL A 13 1.92 -5.91 4.33
C VAL A 13 2.11 -6.26 5.80
N LYS A 14 1.73 -7.47 6.22
CA LYS A 14 1.89 -7.93 7.60
C LYS A 14 3.35 -8.11 7.99
N ASP A 15 4.18 -8.62 7.07
CA ASP A 15 5.62 -8.75 7.29
C ASP A 15 6.29 -7.39 7.40
N PHE A 16 5.87 -6.41 6.58
CA PHE A 16 6.33 -5.03 6.70
C PHE A 16 5.95 -4.44 8.08
N LEU A 17 4.69 -4.58 8.50
CA LEU A 17 4.24 -4.11 9.81
C LEU A 17 4.99 -4.79 10.97
N ASN A 18 5.29 -6.09 10.85
CA ASN A 18 6.06 -6.82 11.87
C ASN A 18 7.51 -6.36 11.97
N SER A 19 8.08 -5.81 10.89
CA SER A 19 9.44 -5.26 10.86
C SER A 19 9.56 -3.85 11.45
N VAL A 20 8.44 -3.20 11.78
CA VAL A 20 8.42 -1.87 12.39
C VAL A 20 8.89 -1.96 13.84
N GLU A 21 9.93 -1.18 14.16
CA GLU A 21 10.39 -0.95 15.52
C GLU A 21 10.40 0.56 15.78
N PRO A 22 10.03 1.02 16.99
CA PRO A 22 9.77 0.25 18.22
C PRO A 22 8.37 -0.40 18.32
N GLU A 23 8.16 -1.30 19.30
CA GLU A 23 6.90 -2.06 19.47
C GLU A 23 5.63 -1.20 19.52
N GLN A 24 5.73 0.01 20.09
CA GLN A 24 4.61 0.95 20.12
C GLN A 24 4.18 1.36 18.71
N GLU A 25 5.12 1.74 17.85
CA GLU A 25 4.84 2.10 16.45
C GLU A 25 4.27 0.92 15.68
N ARG A 26 4.73 -0.30 15.96
CA ARG A 26 4.16 -1.52 15.39
C ARG A 26 2.68 -1.67 15.76
N LYS A 27 2.33 -1.54 17.05
CA LYS A 27 0.94 -1.64 17.52
C LYS A 27 0.05 -0.57 16.89
N ASP A 28 0.52 0.67 16.84
CA ASP A 28 -0.22 1.79 16.26
C ASP A 28 -0.41 1.59 14.74
N SER A 29 0.61 1.07 14.06
CA SER A 29 0.54 0.73 12.63
C SER A 29 -0.47 -0.39 12.36
N PHE A 30 -0.57 -1.41 13.23
CA PHE A 30 -1.60 -2.44 13.13
C PHE A 30 -3.01 -1.88 13.36
N GLN A 31 -3.20 -0.96 14.30
CA GLN A 31 -4.50 -0.30 14.49
C GLN A 31 -4.91 0.51 13.26
N LEU A 32 -3.98 1.31 12.71
CA LEU A 32 -4.22 2.05 11.47
C LEU A 32 -4.53 1.12 10.30
N PHE A 33 -3.80 0.01 10.19
CA PHE A 33 -4.04 -1.00 9.16
C PHE A 33 -5.45 -1.58 9.24
N GLU A 34 -5.92 -1.99 10.42
CA GLU A 34 -7.26 -2.53 10.61
C GLU A 34 -8.35 -1.47 10.35
N MET A 35 -8.14 -0.24 10.81
CA MET A 35 -9.05 0.87 10.55
C MET A 35 -9.17 1.16 9.06
N MET A 36 -8.06 1.28 8.34
CA MET A 36 -8.04 1.54 6.90
C MET A 36 -8.65 0.39 6.11
N GLN A 37 -8.37 -0.87 6.49
CA GLN A 37 -8.98 -2.03 5.85
C GLN A 37 -10.51 -2.04 6.05
N ARG A 38 -10.98 -1.72 7.25
CA ARG A 38 -12.41 -1.66 7.56
C ARG A 38 -13.12 -0.51 6.84
N ILE A 39 -12.51 0.67 6.78
CA ILE A 39 -13.10 1.86 6.15
C ILE A 39 -13.12 1.70 4.62
N THR A 40 -12.04 1.20 4.02
CA THR A 40 -11.93 1.08 2.56
C THR A 40 -12.58 -0.19 2.01
N GLY A 41 -12.74 -1.24 2.83
CA GLY A 41 -13.21 -2.56 2.39
C GLY A 41 -12.32 -3.23 1.36
N SER A 42 -11.10 -2.71 1.14
CA SER A 42 -10.20 -3.13 0.07
C SER A 42 -9.03 -3.94 0.64
N GLU A 43 -8.53 -4.89 -0.15
CA GLU A 43 -7.35 -5.66 0.23
C GLU A 43 -6.09 -4.77 0.24
N PRO A 44 -5.33 -4.76 1.35
CA PRO A 44 -4.09 -4.00 1.45
C PRO A 44 -3.00 -4.64 0.61
N LYS A 45 -2.26 -3.84 -0.15
CA LYS A 45 -1.10 -4.28 -0.95
C LYS A 45 0.09 -3.36 -0.73
N MET A 46 1.29 -3.93 -0.68
CA MET A 46 2.51 -3.15 -0.70
C MET A 46 2.68 -2.48 -2.07
N ARG A 47 2.94 -1.17 -2.06
CA ARG A 47 3.31 -0.36 -3.21
C ARG A 47 4.77 0.07 -3.00
N GLY A 48 5.68 -0.46 -3.81
CA GLY A 48 7.12 -0.27 -3.61
C GLY A 48 7.63 -0.95 -2.33
N THR A 49 8.59 -0.32 -1.66
CA THR A 49 9.28 -0.88 -0.48
C THR A 49 8.77 -0.37 0.86
N SER A 50 7.94 0.68 0.87
CA SER A 50 7.59 1.40 2.10
C SER A 50 6.18 1.99 2.15
N MET A 51 5.30 1.63 1.20
CA MET A 51 3.90 2.12 1.20
C MET A 51 2.91 0.96 1.20
N ILE A 52 1.85 1.13 1.98
CA ILE A 52 0.68 0.25 1.98
C ILE A 52 -0.44 0.98 1.25
N GLY A 53 -0.88 0.43 0.13
CA GLY A 53 -2.04 0.91 -0.62
C GLY A 53 -3.28 0.09 -0.30
N PHE A 54 -4.43 0.75 -0.25
CA PHE A 54 -5.74 0.10 -0.11
C PHE A 54 -6.54 0.36 -1.38
N GLY A 55 -6.86 -0.71 -2.09
CA GLY A 55 -7.54 -0.64 -3.39
C GLY A 55 -6.60 -0.41 -4.58
N THR A 56 -7.21 -0.39 -5.76
CA THR A 56 -6.54 -0.22 -7.06
C THR A 56 -7.36 0.74 -7.90
N CYS A 57 -6.71 1.71 -8.51
CA CYS A 57 -7.39 2.67 -9.37
C CYS A 57 -6.69 2.69 -10.72
N HIS A 58 -7.28 2.01 -11.69
CA HIS A 58 -6.79 2.01 -13.05
C HIS A 58 -7.26 3.30 -13.74
N TYR A 59 -6.32 4.17 -14.11
CA TYR A 59 -6.63 5.39 -14.83
C TYR A 59 -6.06 5.34 -16.24
N LYS A 60 -6.79 5.95 -17.18
CA LYS A 60 -6.37 6.10 -18.57
C LYS A 60 -6.50 7.56 -18.99
N TYR A 61 -5.38 8.16 -19.38
CA TYR A 61 -5.35 9.51 -19.93
C TYR A 61 -5.77 9.51 -21.40
N ALA A 62 -6.31 10.64 -21.87
CA ALA A 62 -6.63 10.86 -23.28
C ALA A 62 -5.41 10.73 -24.21
N SER A 63 -4.19 10.90 -23.67
CA SER A 63 -2.92 10.71 -24.39
C SER A 63 -2.51 9.24 -24.56
N GLY A 64 -3.33 8.29 -24.11
CA GLY A 64 -3.04 6.85 -24.20
C GLY A 64 -2.16 6.30 -23.08
N ARG A 65 -1.74 7.13 -22.12
CA ARG A 65 -1.04 6.66 -20.92
C ARG A 65 -2.02 6.06 -19.92
N GLU A 66 -1.71 4.88 -19.44
CA GLU A 66 -2.47 4.19 -18.39
C GLU A 66 -1.57 3.86 -17.19
N GLY A 67 -2.19 3.70 -16.02
CA GLY A 67 -1.52 3.37 -14.78
C GLY A 67 -2.47 2.77 -13.76
N ASP A 68 -1.89 2.11 -12.76
CA ASP A 68 -2.59 1.39 -11.68
C ASP A 68 -2.02 1.71 -10.30
#